data_AF-M5BFK7-F1
#
_entry.id   AF-M5BFK7-F1
#
_cell.length_a   1.000
_cell.length_b   1.000
_cell.length_c   1.000
_cell.angle_alpha   90.00
_cell.angle_beta   90.00
_cell.angle_gamma   90.00
#
_symmetry.space_group_name_H-M   'P 1'
#
loop_
_entity.id
_entity.type
_entity.pdbx_description
1 polymer ?
#
loop_
_entity_poly.entity_id
_entity_poly.type
_entity_poly.pdbx_seq_one_letter_code
_entity_poly.pdbx_strand_id
1 'polypeptide(L)'
;GTNWGWYSYDPQANLFYYGTGNPSTWNPKQRPGDNKWSMTIFARDPDTGMAKWVYQMTPHDEWDFDGVNEMVLVDQEMNGQPRKMLVHFDRNGFAYTMDRISGELLVAEKIRPGRQLGDQGRHGQEQQDLRASAGRAAVLDRDAGRGRQHQG
;
A
#
# COMPACT_ATOMS: atom_id res chain seq x y z
N GLY A 1 2.53 9.16 -9.68
CA GLY A 1 1.91 8.64 -10.90
C GLY A 1 0.48 9.07 -11.00
N THR A 2 -0.17 8.73 -12.11
CA THR A 2 -1.61 8.90 -12.35
C THR A 2 -2.41 7.78 -11.67
N ASN A 3 -3.74 7.88 -11.59
CA ASN A 3 -4.62 6.95 -10.87
C ASN A 3 -5.82 6.56 -11.76
N TRP A 4 -5.50 5.83 -12.85
CA TRP A 4 -6.43 5.49 -13.94
C TRP A 4 -7.13 4.14 -13.78
N GLY A 5 -6.89 3.45 -12.66
CA GLY A 5 -7.53 2.18 -12.35
C GLY A 5 -8.85 2.34 -11.59
N TRP A 6 -9.02 1.51 -10.56
CA TRP A 6 -10.30 1.35 -9.85
C TRP A 6 -10.26 1.96 -8.45
N TYR A 7 -11.45 2.24 -7.92
CA TYR A 7 -11.66 2.76 -6.57
C TYR A 7 -12.59 1.82 -5.81
N SER A 8 -12.31 1.67 -4.51
CA SER A 8 -13.19 0.98 -3.58
C SER A 8 -13.50 1.87 -2.40
N TYR A 9 -14.62 1.64 -1.73
CA TYR A 9 -15.07 2.47 -0.62
C TYR A 9 -15.63 1.60 0.52
N ASP A 10 -15.20 1.89 1.75
CA ASP A 10 -15.79 1.32 2.96
C ASP A 10 -16.63 2.41 3.68
N PRO A 11 -17.97 2.33 3.63
CA PRO A 11 -18.84 3.32 4.26
C PRO A 11 -18.80 3.28 5.80
N GLN A 12 -18.39 2.15 6.41
CA GLN A 12 -18.28 2.07 7.87
C GLN A 12 -17.00 2.75 8.37
N ALA A 13 -15.94 2.73 7.56
CA ALA A 13 -14.68 3.38 7.87
C ALA A 13 -14.61 4.85 7.39
N ASN A 14 -15.52 5.25 6.50
CA ASN A 14 -15.47 6.48 5.71
C ASN A 14 -14.12 6.63 4.99
N LEU A 15 -13.71 5.59 4.26
CA LEU A 15 -12.44 5.57 3.53
C LEU A 15 -12.63 5.04 2.12
N PHE A 16 -12.03 5.74 1.15
CA PHE A 16 -11.87 5.22 -0.20
C PHE A 16 -10.43 4.85 -0.48
N TYR A 17 -10.25 3.85 -1.33
CA TYR A 17 -8.98 3.19 -1.60
C TYR A 17 -8.69 3.19 -3.09
N TYR A 18 -7.45 3.49 -3.45
CA TYR A 18 -6.99 3.44 -4.84
C TYR A 18 -5.48 3.33 -4.89
N GLY A 19 -4.98 2.96 -6.06
CA GLY A 19 -3.56 2.85 -6.33
C GLY A 19 -3.06 3.93 -7.29
N THR A 20 -1.81 4.35 -7.14
CA THR A 20 -1.15 5.28 -8.07
C THR A 20 -0.15 4.56 -8.97
N GLY A 21 -0.12 4.92 -10.24
CA GLY A 21 0.78 4.38 -11.25
C GLY A 21 2.20 4.93 -11.19
N ASN A 22 2.90 4.72 -12.30
CA ASN A 22 4.35 4.83 -12.42
C ASN A 22 4.92 6.28 -12.25
N PRO A 23 6.24 6.41 -11.97
CA PRO A 23 6.89 7.70 -11.75
C PRO A 23 7.32 8.41 -13.04
N SER A 24 6.42 8.51 -14.03
CA SER A 24 6.63 9.20 -15.31
C SER A 24 7.70 8.52 -16.19
N THR A 25 8.91 9.08 -16.32
CA THR A 25 9.94 8.56 -17.24
C THR A 25 10.28 7.10 -16.90
N TRP A 26 10.38 6.25 -17.92
CA TRP A 26 10.76 4.85 -17.72
C TRP A 26 12.26 4.65 -17.54
N ASN A 27 13.07 5.69 -17.75
CA ASN A 27 14.51 5.65 -17.49
C ASN A 27 14.77 5.99 -16.00
N PRO A 28 15.03 5.01 -15.12
CA PRO A 28 15.19 5.26 -13.68
C PRO A 28 16.40 6.13 -13.37
N LYS A 29 17.45 6.10 -14.21
CA LYS A 29 18.66 6.91 -14.03
C LYS A 29 18.39 8.42 -14.07
N GLN A 30 17.27 8.86 -14.67
CA GLN A 30 16.87 10.27 -14.72
C GLN A 30 16.17 10.75 -13.45
N ARG A 31 15.75 9.85 -12.56
CA ARG A 31 14.90 10.16 -11.39
C ARG A 31 15.35 9.40 -10.14
N PRO A 32 16.56 9.68 -9.61
CA PRO A 32 17.06 9.00 -8.42
C PRO A 32 16.13 9.17 -7.22
N GLY A 33 16.14 8.17 -6.32
CA GLY A 33 15.33 8.14 -5.11
C GLY A 33 13.99 7.40 -5.28
N ASP A 34 13.27 7.22 -4.18
CA ASP A 34 12.09 6.34 -4.10
C ASP A 34 10.91 6.75 -4.99
N ASN A 35 10.92 7.98 -5.51
CA ASN A 35 9.86 8.57 -6.34
C ASN A 35 8.47 8.59 -5.68
N LYS A 36 8.43 8.74 -4.35
CA LYS A 36 7.18 8.84 -3.59
C LYS A 36 6.31 10.01 -4.09
N TRP A 37 5.01 9.85 -4.23
CA TRP A 37 4.16 8.69 -3.89
C TRP A 37 3.64 7.96 -5.15
N SER A 38 4.52 7.57 -6.09
CA SER A 38 4.16 6.59 -7.15
C SER A 38 4.05 5.18 -6.58
N MET A 39 3.40 4.27 -7.31
CA MET A 39 3.29 2.84 -6.95
C MET A 39 2.78 2.62 -5.52
N THR A 40 1.79 3.42 -5.10
CA THR A 40 1.35 3.52 -3.72
C THR A 40 -0.13 3.21 -3.61
N ILE A 41 -0.49 2.37 -2.65
CA ILE A 41 -1.87 2.18 -2.19
C ILE A 41 -2.20 3.33 -1.24
N PHE A 42 -3.30 4.03 -1.49
CA PHE A 42 -3.84 5.07 -0.63
C PHE A 42 -5.14 4.61 0.02
N ALA A 43 -5.33 4.98 1.29
CA ALA A 43 -6.64 5.16 1.89
C ALA A 43 -6.85 6.63 2.23
N ARG A 44 -7.95 7.21 1.76
CA ARG A 44 -8.27 8.62 1.97
C ARG A 44 -9.67 8.78 2.54
N ASP A 45 -9.81 9.81 3.36
CA ASP A 45 -11.09 10.32 3.79
C ASP A 45 -11.78 11.02 2.59
N PRO A 46 -13.02 10.64 2.21
CA PRO A 46 -13.71 11.20 1.05
C PRO A 46 -14.17 12.65 1.25
N ASP A 47 -14.35 13.09 2.48
CA ASP A 47 -14.85 14.44 2.79
C ASP A 47 -13.73 15.49 2.69
N THR A 48 -12.52 15.11 3.11
CA THR A 48 -11.35 16.00 3.17
C THR A 48 -10.29 15.71 2.10
N GLY A 49 -10.33 14.52 1.50
CA GLY A 49 -9.29 14.03 0.61
C GLY A 49 -7.97 13.68 1.33
N MET A 50 -7.89 13.81 2.66
CA MET A 50 -6.66 13.56 3.41
C MET A 50 -6.36 12.06 3.47
N ALA A 51 -5.08 11.71 3.26
CA ALA A 51 -4.64 10.32 3.38
C ALA A 51 -4.60 9.91 4.85
N LYS A 52 -5.28 8.81 5.17
CA LYS A 52 -5.23 8.18 6.50
C LYS A 52 -4.01 7.28 6.63
N TRP A 53 -3.72 6.52 5.58
CA TRP A 53 -2.51 5.72 5.47
C TRP A 53 -2.12 5.55 3.99
N VAL A 54 -0.84 5.24 3.78
CA VAL A 54 -0.24 5.01 2.46
C VAL A 54 0.76 3.87 2.53
N TYR A 55 0.89 3.11 1.46
CA TYR A 55 1.89 2.04 1.35
C TYR A 55 2.49 2.00 -0.06
N GLN A 56 3.78 2.34 -0.17
CA GLN A 56 4.49 2.29 -1.45
C GLN A 56 5.00 0.87 -1.72
N MET A 57 4.43 0.23 -2.76
CA MET A 57 4.71 -1.16 -3.14
C MET A 57 6.03 -1.30 -3.89
N THR A 58 6.30 -0.37 -4.81
CA THR A 58 7.50 -0.40 -5.67
C THR A 58 8.23 0.94 -5.62
N PRO A 59 9.09 1.14 -4.61
CA PRO A 59 10.00 2.29 -4.57
C PRO A 59 10.95 2.27 -5.78
N HIS A 60 11.20 3.46 -6.35
CA HIS A 60 12.09 3.62 -7.51
C HIS A 60 11.81 2.64 -8.65
N ASP A 61 10.55 2.51 -9.07
CA ASP A 61 10.16 1.59 -10.14
C ASP A 61 11.06 1.71 -11.39
N GLU A 62 11.54 0.58 -11.91
CA GLU A 62 12.38 0.51 -13.10
C GLU A 62 11.69 -0.22 -14.27
N TRP A 63 10.43 -0.65 -14.09
CA TRP A 63 9.78 -1.63 -14.96
C TRP A 63 8.36 -1.28 -15.39
N ASP A 64 7.87 -0.08 -15.06
CA ASP A 64 6.51 0.35 -15.38
C ASP A 64 5.44 -0.54 -14.72
N PHE A 65 5.65 -0.93 -13.46
CA PHE A 65 4.66 -1.71 -12.71
C PHE A 65 3.59 -0.81 -12.10
N ASP A 66 2.73 -0.19 -12.92
CA ASP A 66 1.70 0.72 -12.39
C ASP A 66 0.89 0.09 -11.26
N GLY A 67 0.99 0.70 -10.08
CA GLY A 67 0.27 0.28 -8.88
C GLY A 67 -1.21 0.63 -8.89
N VAL A 68 -1.93 0.52 -10.01
CA VAL A 68 -3.31 1.03 -10.18
C VAL A 68 -4.39 -0.05 -10.17
N ASN A 69 -4.02 -1.32 -10.05
CA ASN A 69 -4.99 -2.41 -10.02
C ASN A 69 -5.98 -2.25 -8.85
N GLU A 70 -7.09 -3.00 -8.92
CA GLU A 70 -8.22 -2.88 -8.01
C GLU A 70 -7.88 -3.13 -6.54
N MET A 71 -8.74 -2.59 -5.66
CA MET A 71 -8.64 -2.72 -4.21
C MET A 71 -9.82 -3.56 -3.70
N VAL A 72 -9.66 -4.87 -3.58
CA VAL A 72 -10.78 -5.76 -3.20
C VAL A 72 -10.97 -5.73 -1.69
N LEU A 73 -12.11 -5.22 -1.21
CA LEU A 73 -12.41 -5.17 0.22
C LEU A 73 -13.08 -6.47 0.66
N VAL A 74 -12.49 -7.13 1.66
CA VAL A 74 -12.96 -8.45 2.16
C VAL A 74 -12.97 -8.45 3.69
N ASP A 75 -14.03 -8.97 4.28
CA ASP A 75 -14.09 -9.28 5.71
C ASP A 75 -13.87 -10.78 5.89
N GLN A 76 -12.82 -11.18 6.60
CA GLN A 76 -12.48 -12.58 6.82
C GLN A 76 -11.67 -12.75 8.10
N GLU A 77 -11.68 -13.96 8.67
CA GLU A 77 -10.83 -14.31 9.80
C GLU A 77 -9.38 -14.55 9.36
N MET A 78 -8.43 -13.97 10.09
CA MET A 78 -7.01 -14.23 9.94
C MET A 78 -6.41 -14.51 11.32
N ASN A 79 -5.74 -15.66 11.47
CA ASN A 79 -5.20 -16.13 12.75
C ASN A 79 -6.24 -16.17 13.89
N GLY A 80 -7.48 -16.57 13.57
CA GLY A 80 -8.59 -16.67 14.53
C GLY A 80 -9.17 -15.33 14.99
N GLN A 81 -8.84 -14.23 14.31
CA GLN A 81 -9.40 -12.90 14.58
C GLN A 81 -10.11 -12.36 13.34
N PRO A 82 -11.31 -11.75 13.47
CA PRO A 82 -11.96 -11.10 12.34
C PRO A 82 -11.15 -9.89 11.89
N ARG A 83 -10.88 -9.78 10.58
CA ARG A 83 -10.11 -8.67 9.99
C ARG A 83 -10.87 -8.05 8.83
N LYS A 84 -10.80 -6.72 8.78
CA LYS A 84 -11.25 -5.90 7.66
C LYS A 84 -10.09 -5.71 6.70
N MET A 85 -10.07 -6.50 5.63
CA MET A 85 -8.93 -6.57 4.72
C MET A 85 -9.18 -5.82 3.39
N LEU A 86 -8.08 -5.39 2.78
CA LEU A 86 -7.96 -4.96 1.39
C LEU A 86 -6.96 -5.89 0.71
N VAL A 87 -7.35 -6.48 -0.41
CA VAL A 87 -6.51 -7.35 -1.23
C VAL A 87 -6.24 -6.67 -2.57
N HIS A 88 -4.98 -6.59 -2.97
CA HIS A 88 -4.53 -5.93 -4.18
C HIS A 88 -3.51 -6.82 -4.91
N PHE A 89 -3.82 -7.19 -6.15
CA PHE A 89 -2.92 -7.96 -7.01
C PHE A 89 -2.19 -6.99 -7.93
N ASP A 90 -0.92 -6.71 -7.65
CA ASP A 90 -0.17 -5.67 -8.34
C ASP A 90 0.48 -6.14 -9.65
N ARG A 91 0.77 -5.19 -10.54
CA ARG A 91 1.53 -5.40 -11.79
C ARG A 91 2.92 -5.99 -11.54
N ASN A 92 3.53 -5.72 -10.38
CA ASN A 92 4.84 -6.26 -10.01
C ASN A 92 4.84 -7.76 -9.69
N GLY A 93 3.67 -8.42 -9.75
CA GLY A 93 3.52 -9.85 -9.54
C GLY A 93 3.35 -10.26 -8.08
N PHE A 94 3.12 -9.33 -7.15
CA PHE A 94 2.76 -9.61 -5.76
C PHE A 94 1.27 -9.39 -5.48
N ALA A 95 0.71 -10.24 -4.63
CA ALA A 95 -0.57 -10.02 -3.98
C ALA A 95 -0.32 -9.43 -2.59
N TYR A 96 -0.89 -8.26 -2.34
CA TYR A 96 -0.83 -7.55 -1.07
C TYR A 96 -2.17 -7.69 -0.35
N THR A 97 -2.15 -8.18 0.89
CA THR A 97 -3.29 -8.15 1.80
C THR A 97 -2.94 -7.20 2.94
N MET A 98 -3.79 -6.21 3.16
CA MET A 98 -3.61 -5.17 4.18
C MET A 98 -4.81 -5.11 5.10
N ASP A 99 -4.61 -4.70 6.35
CA ASP A 99 -5.72 -4.21 7.18
C ASP A 99 -6.17 -2.86 6.61
N ARG A 100 -7.40 -2.80 6.11
CA ARG A 100 -7.85 -1.62 5.36
C ARG A 100 -8.09 -0.40 6.26
N ILE A 101 -8.19 -0.59 7.58
CA ILE A 101 -8.42 0.52 8.51
C ILE A 101 -7.10 1.16 8.94
N SER A 102 -6.09 0.35 9.26
CA SER A 102 -4.80 0.81 9.78
C SER A 102 -3.72 0.98 8.70
N GLY A 103 -3.83 0.27 7.58
CA GLY A 103 -2.77 0.17 6.58
C GLY A 103 -1.67 -0.83 6.95
N GLU A 104 -1.88 -1.67 7.97
CA GLU A 104 -0.93 -2.73 8.34
C GLU A 104 -0.81 -3.75 7.20
N LEU A 105 0.42 -4.04 6.76
CA LEU A 105 0.68 -5.11 5.80
C LEU A 105 0.56 -6.47 6.49
N LEU A 106 -0.38 -7.30 6.03
CA LEU A 106 -0.64 -8.64 6.57
C LEU A 106 0.06 -9.72 5.75
N VAL A 107 -0.02 -9.63 4.42
CA VAL A 107 0.56 -10.59 3.47
C VAL A 107 1.11 -9.82 2.27
N ALA A 108 2.29 -10.24 1.78
CA ALA A 108 2.84 -9.83 0.50
C ALA A 108 3.54 -11.03 -0.12
N GLU A 109 2.89 -11.68 -1.10
CA GLU A 109 3.35 -12.94 -1.67
C GLU A 109 3.31 -12.91 -3.20
N LYS A 110 4.24 -13.59 -3.85
CA LYS A 110 4.28 -13.69 -5.31
C LYS A 110 3.06 -14.45 -5.83
N ILE A 111 2.40 -13.87 -6.83
CA ILE A 111 1.32 -14.50 -7.58
C ILE A 111 1.93 -15.63 -8.41
N ARG A 112 1.65 -16.88 -8.04
CA ARG A 112 2.08 -18.07 -8.77
C ARG A 112 0.85 -18.78 -9.34
N PRO A 113 0.79 -19.05 -10.66
CA PRO A 113 -0.23 -19.92 -11.22
C PRO A 113 -0.16 -21.30 -10.56
N GLY A 114 -1.29 -21.78 -10.01
CA GLY A 114 -1.41 -23.15 -9.47
C GLY A 114 -1.18 -23.31 -7.97
N ARG A 115 -1.02 -22.24 -7.18
CA ARG A 115 -0.99 -22.34 -5.71
C ARG A 115 -2.38 -22.12 -5.13
N GLN A 116 -2.89 -23.12 -4.39
CA GLN A 116 -4.15 -23.00 -3.66
C GLN A 116 -3.93 -22.27 -2.33
N LEU A 117 -4.84 -21.35 -1.97
CA LEU A 117 -4.84 -20.72 -0.64
C LEU A 117 -4.97 -21.82 0.43
N GLY A 118 -3.89 -22.12 1.15
CA GLY A 118 -3.84 -23.18 2.16
C GLY A 118 -2.48 -23.86 2.33
N ASP A 119 -1.55 -23.70 1.37
CA ASP A 119 -0.22 -24.29 1.45
C ASP A 119 0.74 -23.45 2.33
N GLN A 120 0.61 -23.58 3.66
CA GLN A 120 1.42 -22.88 4.67
C GLN A 120 2.84 -23.45 4.86
N GLY A 121 3.43 -24.06 3.83
CA GLY A 121 4.77 -24.63 3.89
C GLY A 121 5.89 -23.59 3.72
N ARG A 122 6.56 -23.24 4.84
CA ARG A 122 7.96 -22.78 4.97
C ARG A 122 8.44 -21.50 4.27
N HIS A 123 8.11 -20.28 4.71
CA HIS A 123 8.87 -19.08 4.24
C HIS A 123 9.01 -17.95 5.28
N GLY A 124 9.55 -18.25 6.46
CA GLY A 124 9.77 -17.24 7.52
C GLY A 124 10.84 -16.18 7.23
N GLN A 125 11.71 -16.38 6.23
CA GLN A 125 12.82 -15.46 5.91
C GLN A 125 12.42 -14.36 4.89
N GLU A 126 11.65 -14.69 3.85
CA GLU A 126 11.24 -13.73 2.80
C GLU A 126 10.25 -12.67 3.34
N GLN A 127 9.42 -13.03 4.33
CA GLN A 127 8.52 -12.10 5.01
C GLN A 127 9.26 -11.07 5.87
N GLN A 128 10.46 -11.36 6.36
CA GLN A 128 11.25 -10.42 7.17
C GLN A 128 11.88 -9.33 6.29
N ASP A 129 12.37 -9.69 5.10
CA ASP A 129 13.00 -8.74 4.18
C ASP A 129 11.99 -7.73 3.60
N LEU A 130 10.75 -8.17 3.32
CA LEU A 130 9.65 -7.29 2.88
C LEU A 130 9.14 -6.39 4.01
N ARG A 131 9.08 -6.90 5.25
CA ARG A 131 8.76 -6.07 6.42
C ARG A 131 9.86 -5.05 6.70
N ALA A 132 11.12 -5.38 6.43
CA ALA A 132 12.25 -4.46 6.61
C ALA A 132 12.26 -3.33 5.56
N SER A 133 11.84 -3.58 4.32
CA SER A 133 11.67 -2.53 3.31
C SER A 133 10.42 -1.67 3.55
N ALA A 134 9.34 -2.27 4.05
CA ALA A 134 8.08 -1.60 4.43
C ALA A 134 8.16 -0.80 5.74
N GLY A 135 9.02 -1.19 6.68
CA GLY A 135 9.15 -0.60 8.02
C GLY A 135 9.63 0.86 8.06
N ARG A 136 9.95 1.46 6.91
CA ARG A 136 10.21 2.91 6.78
C ARG A 136 8.98 3.73 6.40
N ALA A 137 7.84 3.13 6.09
CA ALA A 137 6.57 3.82 5.86
C ALA A 137 5.86 4.10 7.19
N ALA A 138 6.52 4.85 8.08
CA ALA A 138 5.91 5.30 9.31
C ALA A 138 4.86 6.39 9.02
N VAL A 139 3.64 6.11 9.46
CA VAL A 139 2.71 7.03 10.16
C VAL A 139 3.00 8.51 9.90
N LEU A 140 2.11 9.18 9.16
CA LEU A 140 2.14 10.63 9.03
C LEU A 140 2.15 11.27 10.43
N ASP A 141 3.22 12.02 10.66
CA ASP A 141 3.53 12.84 11.81
C ASP A 141 2.32 13.69 12.24
N ARG A 142 1.90 13.53 13.51
CA ARG A 142 0.81 14.31 14.13
C ARG A 142 1.26 15.69 14.64
N ASP A 143 2.51 16.10 14.43
CA ASP A 143 3.04 17.33 15.05
C ASP A 143 3.21 18.57 14.13
N ALA A 144 2.69 18.56 12.90
CA ALA A 144 2.70 19.76 12.05
C ALA A 144 1.69 20.87 12.48
N GLY A 145 1.17 20.82 13.72
CA GLY A 145 0.07 21.67 14.20
C GLY A 145 0.31 22.45 15.49
N ARG A 146 1.55 22.59 15.98
CA ARG A 146 1.84 23.48 17.12
C ARG A 146 2.79 24.61 16.72
N GLY A 147 2.19 25.77 16.49
CA GLY A 147 2.91 27.01 16.29
C GLY A 147 3.90 27.31 17.43
N ARG A 148 5.00 27.96 17.07
CA ARG A 148 5.76 28.78 18.00
C ARG A 148 5.82 30.19 17.47
N GLN A 149 5.09 31.05 18.17
CA GLN A 149 5.39 32.46 18.28
C GLN A 149 6.71 32.66 19.05
N HIS A 150 7.43 33.72 18.66
CA HIS A 150 8.39 34.55 19.41
C HIS A 150 9.69 33.95 20.00
N GLN A 151 10.80 34.59 19.58
CA GLN A 151 11.90 35.26 20.32
C GLN A 151 13.24 34.96 19.60
N GLY A 152 14.15 35.88 19.32
CA GLY A 152 14.24 37.34 19.44
C GLY A 152 15.42 37.80 18.57
#